data_AF-A0A943EB64-F1
#
_entry.id   AF-A0A943EB64-F1
#
_cell.length_a   1.000
_cell.length_b   1.000
_cell.length_c   1.000
_cell.angle_alpha   90.00
_cell.angle_beta   90.00
_cell.angle_gamma   90.00
#
_symmetry.space_group_name_H-M   'P 1'
#
loop_
_entity.id
_entity.type
_entity.pdbx_description
1 polymer ?
#
loop_
_entity_poly.entity_id
_entity_poly.type
_entity_poly.pdbx_seq_one_letter_code
_entity_poly.pdbx_strand_id
1 'polypeptide(L)'
;MQNKMFQVQSPDEKRDKLASVLGRKTNHLLSKFQTQQILNEIDFHRQYSIRVHIEPETFFDALFLCRDQGNRDTGKIAFGNIRFGIISDTFISNPSFPQKRLPAAVIMTRCRTVGARQVFTNLIHIYLPKYEMRNAL
;
A
#
# COMPACT_ATOMS: atom_id res chain seq x y z
N MET A 1 -11.70 13.97 39.00
CA MET A 1 -11.47 14.31 37.58
C MET A 1 -11.71 13.05 36.77
N GLN A 2 -12.80 13.01 35.97
CA GLN A 2 -13.18 11.81 35.21
C GLN A 2 -12.18 11.54 34.08
N ASN A 3 -11.69 10.31 34.00
CA ASN A 3 -10.88 9.79 32.90
C ASN A 3 -11.69 9.91 31.60
N LYS A 4 -11.41 10.98 30.87
CA LYS A 4 -11.92 11.22 29.52
C LYS A 4 -11.20 10.28 28.56
N MET A 5 -11.61 9.01 28.50
CA MET A 5 -11.36 8.17 27.33
C MET A 5 -12.18 8.72 26.16
N PHE A 6 -11.59 9.62 25.38
CA PHE A 6 -12.15 10.03 24.09
C PHE A 6 -11.35 9.31 23.01
N GLN A 7 -11.98 8.31 22.42
CA GLN A 7 -11.52 7.77 21.15
C GLN A 7 -12.74 7.56 20.26
N VAL A 8 -13.22 8.66 19.68
CA VAL A 8 -14.04 8.62 18.48
C VAL A 8 -13.14 9.08 17.35
N GLN A 9 -12.30 8.18 16.85
CA GLN A 9 -11.57 8.43 15.60
C GLN A 9 -12.59 8.34 14.46
N SER A 10 -13.21 9.47 14.12
CA SER A 10 -14.12 9.51 12.98
C SER A 10 -13.36 9.08 11.71
N PRO A 11 -14.06 8.52 10.71
CA PRO A 11 -13.45 8.22 9.41
C PRO A 11 -12.72 9.44 8.83
N ASP A 12 -13.26 10.64 9.03
CA ASP A 12 -12.66 11.90 8.58
C ASP A 12 -11.34 12.20 9.30
N GLU A 13 -11.28 12.06 10.62
CA GLU A 13 -10.04 12.28 11.39
C GLU A 13 -8.95 11.27 11.00
N LYS A 14 -9.34 10.01 10.75
CA LYS A 14 -8.41 8.98 10.26
C LYS A 14 -7.89 9.29 8.86
N ARG A 15 -8.77 9.78 8.00
CA ARG A 15 -8.45 10.20 6.63
C ARG A 15 -7.46 11.36 6.62
N ASP A 16 -7.69 12.39 7.43
CA ASP A 16 -6.79 13.54 7.54
C ASP A 16 -5.43 13.15 8.10
N LYS A 17 -5.41 12.31 9.14
CA LYS A 17 -4.18 11.77 9.71
C LYS A 17 -3.40 10.97 8.67
N LEU A 18 -4.07 10.08 7.93
CA LEU A 18 -3.40 9.28 6.93
C LEU A 18 -2.92 10.13 5.74
N ALA A 19 -3.69 11.13 5.31
CA ALA A 19 -3.25 12.09 4.30
C ALA A 19 -1.96 12.81 4.74
N SER A 20 -1.89 13.24 6.00
CA SER A 20 -0.69 13.86 6.58
C SER A 20 0.49 12.90 6.61
N VAL A 21 0.28 11.65 7.04
CA VAL A 21 1.33 10.62 7.08
C VAL A 21 1.82 10.26 5.67
N LEU A 22 0.91 10.14 4.69
CA LEU A 22 1.24 9.93 3.28
C LEU A 22 2.11 11.06 2.77
N GLY A 23 1.70 12.32 2.97
CA GLY A 23 2.48 13.49 2.58
C GLY A 23 3.89 13.48 3.15
N ARG A 24 4.06 13.18 4.45
CA ARG A 24 5.38 13.08 5.08
C ARG A 24 6.21 11.92 4.51
N LYS A 25 5.60 10.75 4.32
CA LYS A 25 6.31 9.55 3.81
C LYS A 25 6.73 9.70 2.35
N THR A 26 5.96 10.43 1.55
CA THR A 26 6.22 10.65 0.13
C THR A 26 6.89 11.99 -0.16
N ASN A 27 7.34 12.73 0.86
CA ASN A 27 7.87 14.10 0.72
C ASN A 27 6.96 15.02 -0.10
N HIS A 28 5.63 14.86 0.03
CA HIS A 28 4.61 15.62 -0.68
C HIS A 28 4.67 15.50 -2.21
N LEU A 29 5.31 14.46 -2.74
CA LEU A 29 5.42 14.20 -4.18
C LEU A 29 4.15 13.62 -4.80
N LEU A 30 3.24 13.09 -3.98
CA LEU A 30 1.93 12.66 -4.47
C LEU A 30 1.05 13.86 -4.75
N SER A 31 0.40 13.85 -5.91
CA SER A 31 -0.66 14.82 -6.19
C SER A 31 -1.84 14.65 -5.22
N LYS A 32 -2.66 15.69 -5.07
CA LYS A 32 -3.91 15.61 -4.30
C LYS A 32 -4.81 14.49 -4.81
N PHE A 33 -4.86 14.30 -6.13
CA PHE A 33 -5.65 13.24 -6.76
C PHE A 33 -5.13 11.84 -6.41
N GLN A 34 -3.81 11.62 -6.51
CA GLN A 34 -3.19 10.33 -6.14
C GLN A 34 -3.36 10.01 -4.66
N THR A 35 -3.20 11.02 -3.79
CA THR A 35 -3.45 10.88 -2.36
C THR A 35 -4.91 10.46 -2.13
N GLN A 36 -5.84 11.09 -2.83
CA GLN A 36 -7.26 10.77 -2.72
C GLN A 36 -7.59 9.34 -3.20
N GLN A 37 -6.96 8.88 -4.28
CA GLN A 37 -7.13 7.51 -4.75
C GLN A 37 -6.66 6.48 -3.71
N ILE A 38 -5.54 6.72 -3.04
CA ILE A 38 -5.09 5.85 -1.93
C ILE A 38 -6.14 5.85 -0.81
N LEU A 39 -6.62 7.03 -0.39
CA LEU A 39 -7.59 7.16 0.69
C LEU A 39 -8.95 6.53 0.41
N ASN A 40 -9.30 6.30 -0.86
CA ASN A 40 -10.54 5.63 -1.23
C ASN A 40 -10.44 4.09 -1.13
N GLU A 41 -9.24 3.53 -1.18
CA GLU A 41 -9.02 2.08 -1.22
C GLU A 41 -8.70 1.44 0.14
N ILE A 42 -8.46 2.27 1.16
CA ILE A 42 -8.18 1.82 2.53
C ILE A 42 -9.46 1.49 3.30
N ASP A 43 -9.30 0.61 4.28
CA ASP A 43 -10.29 0.34 5.31
C ASP A 43 -9.90 1.09 6.59
N PHE A 44 -10.71 2.07 7.00
CA PHE A 44 -10.43 2.89 8.18
C PHE A 44 -10.40 2.11 9.50
N HIS A 45 -10.86 0.86 9.52
CA HIS A 45 -10.78 -0.01 10.70
C HIS A 45 -9.46 -0.76 10.79
N ARG A 46 -8.55 -0.61 9.82
CA ARG A 46 -7.27 -1.31 9.75
C ARG A 46 -6.08 -0.38 9.94
N GLN A 47 -5.02 -0.92 10.52
CA GLN A 47 -3.71 -0.27 10.58
C GLN A 47 -2.88 -0.65 9.35
N TYR A 48 -2.33 0.36 8.67
CA TYR A 48 -1.48 0.19 7.49
C TYR A 48 -0.04 0.62 7.77
N SER A 49 0.92 -0.14 7.25
CA SER A 49 2.31 0.28 7.14
C SER A 49 2.60 0.79 5.73
N ILE A 50 3.24 1.94 5.61
CA ILE A 50 3.54 2.59 4.33
C ILE A 50 4.99 2.33 3.96
N ARG A 51 5.22 1.84 2.75
CA ARG A 51 6.55 1.65 2.16
C ARG A 51 6.64 2.42 0.85
N VAL A 52 7.66 3.26 0.75
CA VAL A 52 7.96 4.03 -0.45
C VAL A 52 9.16 3.40 -1.14
N HIS A 53 9.00 3.15 -2.43
CA HIS A 53 9.95 2.49 -3.30
C HIS A 53 10.42 3.47 -4.36
N ILE A 54 11.72 3.60 -4.50
CA ILE A 54 12.34 4.47 -5.52
C ILE A 54 12.84 3.63 -6.69
N GLU A 55 13.36 2.44 -6.40
CA GLU A 55 13.83 1.48 -7.38
C GLU A 55 12.69 0.51 -7.74
N PRO A 56 12.40 0.32 -9.05
CA PRO A 56 11.25 -0.48 -9.49
C PRO A 56 11.36 -1.93 -9.06
N GLU A 57 12.56 -2.51 -8.97
CA GLU A 57 12.82 -3.89 -8.54
C GLU A 57 12.24 -4.13 -7.13
N THR A 58 12.59 -3.25 -6.18
CA THR A 58 12.09 -3.36 -4.80
C THR A 58 10.58 -3.21 -4.69
N PHE A 59 9.98 -2.45 -5.61
CA PHE A 59 8.54 -2.31 -5.70
C PHE A 59 7.91 -3.61 -6.22
N PHE A 60 8.43 -4.16 -7.33
CA PHE A 60 7.94 -5.42 -7.89
C PHE A 60 8.04 -6.59 -6.92
N ASP A 61 9.14 -6.70 -6.18
CA ASP A 61 9.32 -7.74 -5.16
C ASP A 61 8.22 -7.69 -4.09
N ALA A 62 7.66 -6.51 -3.83
CA ALA A 62 6.56 -6.36 -2.90
C ALA A 62 5.20 -6.80 -3.47
N LEU A 63 5.04 -6.86 -4.80
CA LEU A 63 3.77 -7.08 -5.50
C LEU A 63 3.47 -8.54 -5.87
N PHE A 64 4.14 -9.49 -5.24
CA PHE A 64 3.73 -10.89 -5.33
C PHE A 64 2.59 -11.19 -4.35
N LEU A 65 1.53 -11.80 -4.86
CA LEU A 65 0.40 -12.29 -4.08
C LEU A 65 0.52 -13.80 -3.91
N CYS A 66 0.70 -14.25 -2.67
CA CYS A 66 0.71 -15.67 -2.33
C CYS A 66 -0.72 -16.18 -2.09
N ARG A 67 -1.04 -17.33 -2.69
CA ARG A 67 -2.26 -18.11 -2.43
C ARG A 67 -1.90 -19.59 -2.33
N ASP A 68 -1.73 -20.04 -1.10
CA ASP A 68 -1.51 -21.45 -0.75
C ASP A 68 -2.49 -21.89 0.35
N GLN A 69 -2.35 -23.12 0.84
CA GLN A 69 -3.11 -23.61 1.99
C GLN A 69 -2.70 -22.88 3.28
N GLY A 70 -3.39 -21.76 3.55
CA GLY A 70 -3.27 -20.98 4.78
C GLY A 70 -2.82 -19.55 4.57
N ASN A 71 -1.98 -19.29 3.56
CA ASN A 71 -1.56 -17.94 3.20
C ASN A 71 -2.43 -17.40 2.07
N ARG A 72 -2.98 -16.19 2.29
CA ARG A 72 -3.84 -15.55 1.29
C ARG A 72 -3.61 -14.06 1.24
N ASP A 73 -2.90 -13.64 0.21
CA ASP A 73 -2.69 -12.22 -0.08
C ASP A 73 -3.84 -11.67 -0.94
N THR A 74 -4.21 -10.43 -0.64
CA THR A 74 -5.07 -9.61 -1.49
C THR A 74 -4.38 -8.28 -1.76
N GLY A 75 -4.63 -7.76 -2.96
CA GLY A 75 -4.04 -6.50 -3.40
C GLY A 75 -5.01 -5.72 -4.26
N LYS A 76 -4.97 -4.40 -4.13
CA LYS A 76 -5.70 -3.44 -4.96
C LYS A 76 -4.76 -2.36 -5.46
N ILE A 77 -4.96 -1.92 -6.68
CA ILE A 77 -4.19 -0.82 -7.27
C ILE A 77 -4.99 0.45 -7.05
N ALA A 78 -4.43 1.42 -6.32
CA ALA A 78 -5.05 2.74 -6.17
C ALA A 78 -4.84 3.59 -7.42
N PHE A 79 -3.63 3.55 -7.99
CA PHE A 79 -3.31 4.19 -9.26
C PHE A 79 -2.06 3.59 -9.90
N GLY A 80 -1.87 3.88 -11.19
CA GLY A 80 -0.84 3.27 -12.03
C GLY A 80 -1.35 2.03 -12.76
N ASN A 81 -0.68 1.66 -13.84
CA ASN A 81 -1.07 0.51 -14.66
C ASN A 81 -0.22 -0.72 -14.30
N ILE A 82 -0.41 -1.30 -13.11
CA ILE A 82 0.38 -2.44 -12.64
C ILE A 82 -0.44 -3.73 -12.73
N ARG A 83 0.25 -4.87 -12.80
CA ARG A 83 -0.32 -6.20 -12.56
C ARG A 83 0.50 -6.91 -11.50
N PHE A 84 -0.19 -7.58 -10.59
CA PHE A 84 0.44 -8.41 -9.56
C PHE A 84 1.07 -9.66 -10.17
N GLY A 85 2.16 -10.09 -9.56
CA GLY A 85 2.63 -11.46 -9.69
C GLY A 85 1.83 -12.36 -8.76
N ILE A 86 1.63 -13.62 -9.14
CA ILE A 86 0.89 -14.59 -8.34
C ILE A 86 1.82 -15.76 -8.05
N ILE A 87 1.87 -16.15 -6.77
CA ILE A 87 2.56 -17.35 -6.31
C ILE A 87 1.50 -18.33 -5.83
N SER A 88 1.43 -19.49 -6.48
CA SER A 88 0.66 -20.66 -6.03
C SER A 88 1.58 -21.86 -5.89
N ASP A 89 1.08 -22.93 -5.28
CA ASP A 89 1.84 -24.17 -5.06
C ASP A 89 2.42 -24.77 -6.36
N THR A 90 1.82 -24.43 -7.50
CA THR A 90 2.13 -25.01 -8.81
C THR A 90 2.79 -24.04 -9.79
N PHE A 91 2.82 -22.73 -9.52
CA PHE A 91 3.26 -21.73 -10.50
C PHE A 91 3.59 -20.36 -9.88
N ILE A 92 4.51 -19.63 -10.54
CA ILE A 92 4.85 -18.24 -10.22
C ILE A 92 4.72 -17.38 -11.48
N SER A 93 3.89 -16.35 -11.44
CA SER A 93 3.89 -15.27 -12.43
C SER A 93 4.58 -14.02 -11.91
N ASN A 94 5.35 -13.36 -12.78
CA ASN A 94 5.97 -12.08 -12.45
C ASN A 94 4.96 -10.93 -12.48
N PRO A 95 5.09 -9.94 -11.57
CA PRO A 95 4.37 -8.69 -11.69
C PRO A 95 4.82 -7.93 -12.95
N SER A 96 3.93 -7.11 -13.50
CA SER A 96 4.25 -6.28 -14.66
C SER A 96 3.80 -4.84 -14.45
N PHE A 97 4.66 -3.89 -14.85
CA PHE A 97 4.34 -2.47 -14.83
C PHE A 97 4.86 -1.88 -16.14
N PRO A 98 3.99 -1.65 -17.13
CA PRO A 98 4.37 -1.18 -18.46
C PRO A 98 5.01 0.21 -18.43
N GLN A 99 4.73 1.00 -17.40
CA GLN A 99 5.13 2.40 -17.30
C GLN A 99 6.04 2.64 -16.08
N LYS A 100 7.20 1.95 -16.01
CA LYS A 100 8.19 2.06 -14.92
C LYS A 100 8.68 3.49 -14.60
N ARG A 101 8.35 4.48 -15.43
CA ARG A 101 8.68 5.90 -15.23
C ARG A 101 7.60 6.69 -14.51
N LEU A 102 6.41 6.13 -14.32
CA LEU A 102 5.30 6.79 -13.65
C LEU A 102 5.15 6.29 -12.21
N PRO A 103 4.62 7.12 -11.30
CA PRO A 103 4.34 6.71 -9.95
C PRO A 103 3.17 5.73 -9.92
N ALA A 104 3.15 4.88 -8.90
CA ALA A 104 2.06 3.93 -8.71
C ALA A 104 1.86 3.56 -7.25
N ALA A 105 0.65 3.18 -6.86
CA ALA A 105 0.36 2.79 -5.48
C ALA A 105 -0.54 1.58 -5.40
N VAL A 106 -0.20 0.70 -4.46
CA VAL A 106 -0.87 -0.57 -4.24
C VAL A 106 -1.15 -0.76 -2.75
N ILE A 107 -2.39 -1.12 -2.43
CA ILE A 107 -2.81 -1.49 -1.09
C ILE A 107 -2.84 -3.02 -1.03
N MET A 108 -2.14 -3.59 -0.06
CA MET A 108 -2.05 -5.05 0.11
C MET A 108 -2.47 -5.45 1.52
N THR A 109 -3.14 -6.60 1.63
CA THR A 109 -3.31 -7.32 2.88
C THR A 109 -2.64 -8.67 2.74
N ARG A 110 -1.65 -8.94 3.60
CA ARG A 110 -0.99 -10.24 3.68
C ARG A 110 -1.59 -11.05 4.82
N CYS A 111 -2.18 -12.19 4.50
CA CYS A 111 -2.59 -13.17 5.50
C CYS A 111 -1.57 -14.31 5.50
N ARG A 112 -1.01 -14.59 6.67
CA ARG A 112 -0.07 -15.71 6.86
C ARG A 112 -0.54 -16.63 7.97
N THR A 113 -0.47 -17.94 7.74
CA THR A 113 -0.71 -18.93 8.79
C THR A 113 0.58 -19.13 9.58
N VAL A 114 0.52 -18.90 10.89
CA VAL A 114 1.60 -19.15 11.83
C VAL A 114 1.09 -20.12 12.89
N GLY A 115 1.50 -21.38 12.80
CA GLY A 115 0.90 -22.47 13.57
C GLY A 115 -0.59 -22.64 13.23
N ALA A 116 -1.47 -22.49 14.22
CA ALA A 116 -2.92 -22.55 14.05
C ALA A 116 -3.59 -21.18 13.86
N ARG A 117 -2.83 -20.08 13.83
CA ARG A 117 -3.39 -18.71 13.80
C ARG A 117 -3.11 -18.02 12.46
N GLN A 118 -4.06 -17.22 12.01
CA GLN A 118 -3.88 -16.31 10.89
C GLN A 118 -3.40 -14.94 11.39
N VAL A 119 -2.34 -14.42 10.76
CA VAL A 119 -1.76 -13.11 11.03
C VAL A 119 -1.96 -12.22 9.81
N PHE A 120 -2.52 -11.03 10.02
CA PHE A 120 -2.81 -10.07 8.96
C PHE A 120 -1.85 -8.89 9.03
N THR A 121 -1.27 -8.52 7.89
CA THR A 121 -0.45 -7.31 7.73
C THR A 121 -1.01 -6.47 6.59
N ASN A 122 -1.44 -5.23 6.87
CA ASN A 122 -1.90 -4.31 5.83
C ASN A 122 -0.78 -3.34 5.44
N LEU A 123 -0.56 -3.20 4.14
CA LEU A 123 0.57 -2.48 3.56
C LEU A 123 0.08 -1.52 2.48
N ILE A 124 0.73 -0.37 2.38
CA ILE A 124 0.60 0.55 1.26
C ILE A 124 1.99 0.65 0.63
N HIS A 125 2.13 0.13 -0.58
CA HIS A 125 3.34 0.21 -1.39
C HIS A 125 3.19 1.34 -2.39
N ILE A 126 4.11 2.31 -2.37
CA ILE A 126 4.08 3.48 -3.25
C ILE A 126 5.40 3.52 -4.01
N TYR A 127 5.33 3.51 -5.33
CA TYR A 127 6.48 3.69 -6.21
C TYR A 127 6.56 5.15 -6.65
N LEU A 128 7.71 5.78 -6.41
CA LEU A 128 8.03 7.16 -6.77
C LEU A 128 9.41 7.20 -7.46
N PRO A 129 9.46 7.14 -8.80
CA PRO A 129 10.74 7.14 -9.53
C PRO A 129 11.47 8.48 -9.38
N LYS A 130 12.81 8.43 -9.27
CA LYS A 130 13.67 9.63 -9.10
C LYS A 130 13.45 10.71 -10.17
N TYR A 131 13.02 10.34 -11.37
CA TYR A 131 12.90 11.25 -12.50
C TYR A 131 11.79 12.30 -12.35
N GLU A 132 10.77 12.08 -11.51
CA GLU A 132 9.75 13.10 -11.23
C GLU A 132 10.15 14.06 -10.09
N MET A 133 11.17 13.73 -9.29
CA MET A 133 11.64 14.61 -8.19
C MET A 133 12.46 15.82 -8.66
N ARG A 134 12.87 15.88 -9.94
CA ARG A 134 13.66 17.00 -10.49
C ARG A 134 12.83 18.14 -11.09
N ASN A 135 11.54 17.93 -11.34
CA ASN A 135 10.66 18.97 -11.92
C ASN A 135 9.80 19.68 -10.87
N ALA A 136 10.08 19.48 -9.57
CA ALA A 136 9.35 20.09 -8.46
C ALA A 136 10.22 21.07 -7.64
N LEU A 137 11.37 21.50 -8.17
CA LEU A 137 12.23 22.55 -7.61
C LEU A 137 12.30 23.73 -8.57
#